data_AF-A0A441V0C9-F1
#
_entry.id   AF-A0A441V0C9-F1
#
_cell.length_a   1.000
_cell.length_b   1.000
_cell.length_c   1.000
_cell.angle_alpha   90.00
_cell.angle_beta   90.00
_cell.angle_gamma   90.00
#
_symmetry.space_group_name_H-M   'P 1'
#
loop_
_entity.id
_entity.type
_entity.pdbx_description
1 polymer ?
#
loop_
_entity_poly.entity_id
_entity_poly.type
_entity_poly.pdbx_seq_one_letter_code
_entity_poly.pdbx_strand_id
1 'polypeptide(L)'
;MPTPIMKSPLALTDLVDWGVIPTKIEGESRTSGKLLHKGPEGRSECGLWVCTPGKWHCHVTRDEFCHFLEGRCTYVHESGE
;
A
#
# COMPACT_ATOMS: atom_id res chain seq x y z
N MET A 1 21.47 14.88 -2.32
CA MET A 1 21.44 13.48 -1.82
C MET A 1 21.22 12.56 -3.00
N PRO A 2 21.86 11.38 -3.06
CA PRO A 2 21.54 10.40 -4.09
C PRO A 2 20.08 9.94 -3.95
N THR A 3 19.43 9.69 -5.09
CA THR A 3 18.06 9.18 -5.12
C THR A 3 18.01 7.82 -4.43
N PRO A 4 17.09 7.60 -3.46
CA PRO A 4 16.97 6.30 -2.81
C PRO A 4 16.47 5.24 -3.80
N ILE A 5 17.00 4.02 -3.70
CA ILE A 5 16.67 2.91 -4.59
C ILE A 5 16.30 1.68 -3.75
N MET A 6 15.14 1.09 -4.03
CA MET A 6 14.75 -0.21 -3.48
C MET A 6 15.14 -1.30 -4.47
N LYS A 7 16.09 -2.16 -4.08
CA LYS A 7 16.52 -3.30 -4.90
C LYS A 7 15.76 -4.55 -4.49
N SER A 8 15.29 -5.31 -5.47
CA SER A 8 14.57 -6.58 -5.26
C SER A 8 13.43 -6.47 -4.24
N PRO A 9 12.43 -5.61 -4.47
CA PRO A 9 11.37 -5.31 -3.50
C PRO A 9 10.62 -6.55 -3.00
N LEU A 10 10.42 -7.56 -3.86
CA LEU A 10 9.75 -8.81 -3.52
C LEU A 10 10.54 -9.73 -2.57
N ALA A 11 11.84 -9.49 -2.38
CA ALA A 11 12.69 -10.27 -1.48
C ALA A 11 12.79 -9.66 -0.07
N LEU A 12 12.15 -8.51 0.18
CA LEU A 12 12.18 -7.85 1.48
C LEU A 12 11.32 -8.60 2.51
N THR A 13 11.93 -8.97 3.63
CA THR A 13 11.24 -9.67 4.73
C THR A 13 11.08 -8.79 5.98
N ASP A 14 11.77 -7.65 6.04
CA ASP A 14 11.79 -6.72 7.16
C ASP A 14 10.72 -5.62 7.01
N LEU A 15 9.47 -6.04 6.76
CA LEU A 15 8.35 -5.12 6.58
C LEU A 15 7.78 -4.67 7.92
N VAL A 16 7.42 -3.40 8.00
CA VAL A 16 6.70 -2.85 9.15
C VAL A 16 5.25 -3.28 9.06
N ASP A 17 4.75 -3.90 10.12
CA ASP A 17 3.33 -4.25 10.26
C ASP A 17 2.50 -2.99 10.54
N TRP A 18 1.59 -2.68 9.64
CA TRP A 18 0.67 -1.53 9.75
C TRP A 18 -0.71 -1.95 10.26
N GLY A 19 -0.91 -3.24 10.52
CA GLY A 19 -2.10 -3.77 11.18
C GLY A 19 -3.27 -4.04 10.23
N VAL A 20 -4.44 -4.21 10.83
CA VAL A 20 -5.67 -4.61 10.14
C VAL A 20 -6.39 -3.39 9.56
N ILE A 21 -6.98 -3.53 8.37
CA ILE A 21 -7.86 -2.52 7.79
C ILE A 21 -9.17 -2.44 8.59
N PRO A 22 -9.52 -1.28 9.17
CA PRO A 22 -10.68 -1.15 10.04
C PRO A 22 -12.02 -1.18 9.29
N THR A 23 -12.04 -0.80 8.01
CA THR A 23 -13.25 -0.70 7.16
C THR A 23 -13.60 -2.00 6.45
N LYS A 24 -13.36 -3.15 7.09
CA LYS A 24 -13.54 -4.48 6.51
C LYS A 24 -15.01 -4.77 6.15
N ILE A 25 -15.20 -5.42 5.01
CA ILE A 25 -16.46 -5.95 4.50
C ILE A 25 -16.43 -7.48 4.51
N GLU A 26 -15.36 -8.08 3.98
CA GLU A 26 -15.16 -9.54 3.93
C GLU A 26 -13.69 -9.90 4.17
N GLY A 27 -13.44 -10.95 4.95
CA GLY A 27 -12.09 -11.31 5.37
C GLY A 27 -11.46 -10.31 6.33
N GLU A 28 -10.16 -10.46 6.56
CA GLU A 28 -9.38 -9.56 7.41
C GLU A 28 -8.04 -9.23 6.74
N SER A 29 -8.04 -8.12 6.00
CA SER A 29 -6.85 -7.61 5.37
C SER A 29 -5.92 -6.97 6.38
N ARG A 30 -4.67 -7.42 6.39
CA ARG A 30 -3.57 -6.89 7.18
C ARG A 30 -2.54 -6.28 6.25
N THR A 31 -2.13 -5.05 6.53
CA THR A 31 -1.17 -4.31 5.72
C THR A 31 0.21 -4.29 6.36
N SER A 32 1.22 -4.28 5.52
CA SER A 32 2.62 -4.10 5.92
C SER A 32 3.39 -3.42 4.80
N GLY A 33 4.57 -2.89 5.09
CA GLY A 33 5.37 -2.28 4.04
C GLY A 33 6.67 -1.65 4.50
N LYS A 34 7.28 -0.90 3.59
CA LYS A 34 8.55 -0.22 3.82
C LYS A 34 8.57 1.12 3.11
N LEU A 35 8.83 2.17 3.88
CA LEU A 35 8.99 3.51 3.37
C LEU A 35 10.35 3.65 2.66
N LEU A 36 10.34 4.14 1.42
CA LEU A 36 11.57 4.44 0.65
C LEU A 36 11.93 5.93 0.75
N HIS A 37 10.92 6.79 0.66
CA HIS A 37 11.09 8.23 0.75
C HIS A 37 9.86 8.88 1.38
N LYS A 38 10.10 9.90 2.20
CA LYS A 38 9.07 10.80 2.72
C LYS A 38 9.55 12.23 2.57
N GLY A 39 8.82 13.01 1.79
CA GLY A 39 9.10 14.43 1.62
C GLY A 39 8.85 15.23 2.90
N PRO A 40 9.50 16.40 3.05
CA PRO A 40 9.23 17.30 4.17
C PRO A 40 7.78 17.79 4.14
N GLU A 41 7.22 18.07 5.32
CA GLU A 41 5.86 18.63 5.49
C GLU A 41 4.75 17.76 4.89
N GLY A 42 4.96 16.44 4.83
CA GLY A 42 3.97 15.51 4.31
C GLY A 42 3.75 15.61 2.80
N ARG A 43 4.72 16.18 2.07
CA ARG A 43 4.84 16.05 0.61
C ARG A 43 5.10 14.58 0.22
N SER A 44 5.18 14.31 -1.08
CA SER A 44 5.27 12.98 -1.71
C SER A 44 5.93 11.90 -0.83
N GLU A 45 5.21 10.81 -0.65
CA GLU A 45 5.65 9.60 0.04
C GLU A 45 5.71 8.46 -0.98
N CYS A 46 6.74 7.62 -0.91
CA CYS A 46 6.78 6.40 -1.72
C CYS A 46 7.44 5.25 -0.96
N GLY A 47 7.06 4.04 -1.31
CA GLY A 47 7.52 2.83 -0.64
C GLY A 47 6.91 1.57 -1.21
N LEU A 48 7.11 0.48 -0.49
CA LEU A 48 6.47 -0.81 -0.73
C LEU A 48 5.26 -0.93 0.19
N TRP A 49 4.15 -1.42 -0.35
CA TRP A 49 2.94 -1.77 0.38
C TRP A 49 2.54 -3.20 0.03
N VAL A 50 2.14 -3.97 1.04
CA VAL A 50 1.71 -5.37 0.95
C VAL A 50 0.44 -5.55 1.76
N CYS A 51 -0.50 -6.36 1.28
CA CYS A 51 -1.75 -6.62 1.97
C CYS A 51 -2.24 -8.05 1.78
N THR A 52 -2.71 -8.67 2.87
CA THR A 52 -3.35 -9.98 2.81
C THR A 52 -4.76 -9.88 2.20
N PRO A 53 -5.27 -10.97 1.58
CA PRO A 53 -6.58 -10.95 0.93
C PRO A 53 -7.74 -10.51 1.85
N GLY A 54 -8.67 -9.76 1.27
CA GLY A 54 -9.90 -9.31 1.90
C GLY A 54 -10.62 -8.27 1.03
N LYS A 55 -11.74 -7.73 1.54
CA LYS A 55 -12.54 -6.68 0.91
C LYS A 55 -12.89 -5.62 1.94
N TRP A 56 -12.74 -4.35 1.60
CA TRP A 56 -12.98 -3.22 2.51
C TRP A 56 -13.37 -1.97 1.73
N HIS A 57 -13.94 -0.99 2.43
CA HIS A 57 -14.11 0.35 1.87
C HIS A 57 -12.75 1.06 1.83
N CYS A 58 -12.21 1.27 0.61
CA CYS A 58 -10.97 1.99 0.40
C CYS A 58 -11.24 3.50 0.29
N HIS A 59 -10.72 4.29 1.23
CA HIS A 59 -10.86 5.74 1.22
C HIS A 59 -9.51 6.38 0.88
N VAL A 60 -9.35 6.80 -0.37
CA VAL A 60 -8.16 7.47 -0.87
C VAL A 60 -8.28 8.96 -0.60
N THR A 61 -7.41 9.52 0.24
CA THR A 61 -7.49 10.94 0.68
C THR A 61 -6.52 11.87 -0.07
N ARG A 62 -5.65 11.29 -0.89
CA ARG A 62 -4.61 11.97 -1.68
C ARG A 62 -4.38 11.18 -2.96
N ASP A 63 -3.86 11.84 -3.99
CA ASP A 63 -3.49 11.16 -5.23
C ASP A 63 -2.44 10.07 -4.94
N GLU A 64 -2.72 8.87 -5.44
CA GLU A 64 -1.89 7.69 -5.26
C GLU A 64 -1.60 7.05 -6.61
N PHE A 65 -0.35 6.61 -6.79
CA PHE A 65 0.08 5.83 -7.94
C PHE A 65 0.56 4.47 -7.46
N CYS A 66 -0.07 3.40 -7.95
CA CYS A 66 0.27 2.03 -7.62
C CYS A 66 0.87 1.31 -8.82
N HIS A 67 2.03 0.68 -8.62
CA HIS A 67 2.59 -0.30 -9.55
C HIS A 67 2.56 -1.67 -8.88
N PHE A 68 1.70 -2.57 -9.37
CA PHE A 68 1.54 -3.91 -8.79
C PHE A 68 2.70 -4.82 -9.17
N LEU A 69 3.49 -5.22 -8.17
CA LEU A 69 4.65 -6.09 -8.34
C LEU A 69 4.30 -7.58 -8.29
N GLU A 70 3.29 -7.95 -7.49
CA GLU A 70 2.81 -9.32 -7.33
C GLU A 70 1.34 -9.31 -6.88
N GLY A 71 0.62 -10.39 -7.21
CA GLY A 71 -0.78 -10.57 -6.82
C GLY A 71 -1.75 -9.79 -7.69
N ARG A 72 -2.94 -9.52 -7.15
CA ARG A 72 -4.00 -8.76 -7.83
C ARG A 72 -4.96 -8.15 -6.81
N CYS A 73 -5.57 -7.05 -7.19
CA CYS A 73 -6.73 -6.48 -6.51
C CYS A 73 -7.67 -5.86 -7.54
N THR A 74 -8.89 -5.56 -7.13
CA THR A 74 -9.86 -4.84 -7.94
C THR A 74 -10.33 -3.64 -7.13
N TYR A 75 -10.25 -2.47 -7.73
CA TYR A 75 -10.91 -1.27 -7.24
C TYR A 75 -12.24 -1.18 -7.95
N VAL A 76 -13.30 -1.00 -7.16
CA VAL A 76 -14.66 -0.79 -7.67
C VAL A 76 -15.13 0.52 -7.08
N HIS A 77 -15.47 1.47 -7.93
CA HIS A 77 -16.06 2.74 -7.53
C HIS A 77 -17.44 2.49 -6.90
N GLU A 78 -17.92 3.41 -6.07
CA GLU A 78 -19.22 3.25 -5.40
C GLU A 78 -20.39 3.15 -6.38
N SER A 79 -20.22 3.67 -7.60
CA SER A 79 -21.18 3.51 -8.71
C SER A 79 -21.11 2.16 -9.42
N GLY A 80 -20.17 1.28 -9.06
CA GLY A 80 -19.99 -0.06 -9.62
C GLY A 80 -19.04 -0.15 -10.83
N GLU A 81 -18.33 0.92 -11.18
CA GLU A 81 -17.26 0.92 -12.20
C GLU A 81 -15.96 0.30 -11.68
#